data_AF-A0A5J5TQ07-F1
#
_entry.id   AF-A0A5J5TQ07-F1
#
_cell.length_a   1.000
_cell.length_b   1.000
_cell.length_c   1.000
_cell.angle_alpha   90.00
_cell.angle_beta   90.00
_cell.angle_gamma   90.00
#
_symmetry.space_group_name_H-M   'P 1'
#
loop_
_entity.id
_entity.type
_entity.pdbx_description
1 polymer ?
#
loop_
_entity_poly.entity_id
_entity_poly.type
_entity_poly.pdbx_seq_one_letter_code
_entity_poly.pdbx_strand_id
1 'polypeptide(L)' 'MWFISPEQCERDKARVLVHCMSGKNRSPAIVVAFLMKSKGWRLPQSYQWVK' A
#
# COMPACT_ATOMS: atom_id res chain seq x y z
N MET A 1 8.34 12.59 -11.80
CA MET A 1 7.14 13.28 -11.30
C MET A 1 6.20 12.23 -10.73
N TRP A 2 6.44 11.75 -9.50
CA TRP A 2 5.67 10.66 -8.88
C TRP A 2 4.76 11.24 -7.79
N PHE A 3 3.70 11.93 -8.23
CA PHE A 3 2.60 12.40 -7.38
C PHE A 3 1.34 11.58 -7.70
N ILE A 4 1.42 10.25 -7.53
CA ILE A 4 0.21 9.43 -7.60
C ILE A 4 -0.37 9.41 -6.20
N SER A 5 -1.36 10.27 -5.96
CA SER A 5 -2.14 10.28 -4.73
C SER A 5 -2.95 8.98 -4.66
N PRO A 6 -2.86 8.20 -3.56
CA PRO A 6 -3.59 6.95 -3.42
C PRO A 6 -5.12 7.14 -3.56
N GLU A 7 -5.62 8.31 -3.17
CA GLU A 7 -7.04 8.69 -3.27
C GLU A 7 -7.51 8.82 -4.72
N GLN A 8 -6.63 9.17 -5.65
CA GLN A 8 -6.95 9.23 -7.08
C GLN A 8 -7.01 7.82 -7.69
N CYS A 9 -6.08 6.94 -7.30
CA CYS A 9 -6.11 5.54 -7.75
C CYS A 9 -7.35 4.78 -7.28
N GLU A 10 -7.82 5.05 -6.06
CA GLU A 10 -9.09 4.49 -5.57
C GLU A 10 -10.29 4.93 -6.42
N ARG A 11 -10.35 6.22 -6.78
CA ARG A 11 -11.41 6.76 -7.64
C ARG A 11 -11.37 6.16 -9.05
N ASP A 12 -10.17 6.05 -9.61
CA ASP A 12 -9.98 5.55 -10.98
C ASP A 12 -9.99 4.01 -11.07
N LYS A 13 -10.18 3.32 -9.93
CA LYS A 13 -10.04 1.85 -9.79
C LYS A 13 -8.74 1.34 -10.44
N ALA A 14 -7.70 2.16 -10.38
CA ALA A 14 -6.43 1.88 -11.03
C ALA A 14 -5.67 0.80 -10.27
N ARG A 15 -4.97 -0.07 -11.00
CA ARG A 15 -4.07 -1.06 -10.39
C ARG A 15 -2.72 -0.38 -10.13
N VAL A 16 -2.31 -0.33 -8.87
CA VAL A 16 -1.04 0.28 -8.45
C VAL A 16 -0.04 -0.82 -8.10
N LEU A 17 1.12 -0.81 -8.75
CA LEU A 17 2.25 -1.66 -8.39
C LEU A 17 3.16 -0.90 -7.42
N VAL A 18 3.26 -1.37 -6.17
CA VAL A 18 4.20 -0.83 -5.18
C VAL A 18 5.44 -1.72 -5.16
N HIS A 19 6.59 -1.18 -5.56
CA HIS A 19 7.86 -1.91 -5.52
C HIS A 19 8.98 -1.08 -4.88
N CYS A 20 10.02 -1.75 -4.44
CA CYS A 20 11.26 -1.18 -3.95
C CYS A 20 12.38 -2.00 -4.56
N MET A 21 13.64 -1.58 -4.41
CA MET A 21 14.77 -2.25 -5.09
C MET A 21 14.84 -3.76 -4.84
N SER A 22 14.34 -4.27 -3.70
CA SER A 22 14.36 -5.70 -3.36
C SER A 22 12.98 -6.30 -3.05
N GLY A 23 11.90 -5.51 -3.05
CA GLY A 23 10.55 -5.97 -2.71
C GLY A 23 10.30 -6.44 -1.26
N LYS A 24 11.33 -6.54 -0.40
CA LYS A 24 11.24 -7.22 0.91
C LYS A 24 10.83 -6.36 2.10
N ASN A 25 11.29 -5.11 2.17
CA ASN A 25 11.16 -4.30 3.41
C ASN A 25 10.30 -3.05 3.21
N ARG A 26 10.71 -2.17 2.28
CA ARG A 26 10.07 -0.85 2.12
C ARG A 26 8.71 -0.91 1.42
N SER A 27 8.57 -1.78 0.42
CA SER A 27 7.29 -1.96 -0.30
C SER A 27 6.17 -2.46 0.60
N PRO A 28 6.31 -3.60 1.32
CA PRO A 28 5.23 -4.10 2.16
C PRO A 28 4.92 -3.13 3.31
N ALA A 29 5.91 -2.42 3.85
CA ALA A 29 5.67 -1.41 4.90
C ALA A 29 4.74 -0.28 4.44
N ILE A 30 4.93 0.24 3.22
CA ILE A 30 4.05 1.29 2.66
C ILE A 30 2.65 0.74 2.40
N VAL A 31 2.52 -0.49 1.91
CA VAL A 31 1.21 -1.12 1.69
C VAL A 31 0.48 -1.35 3.01
N VAL A 32 1.18 -1.81 4.06
CA VAL A 32 0.62 -1.96 5.41
C VAL A 32 0.13 -0.61 5.95
N ALA A 33 0.93 0.45 5.84
CA ALA A 33 0.56 1.78 6.28
C ALA A 33 -0.67 2.32 5.53
N PHE A 34 -0.76 2.07 4.22
CA PHE A 34 -1.94 2.40 3.42
C PHE A 34 -3.18 1.62 3.86
N LEU A 35 -3.08 0.30 4.08
CA LEU A 35 -4.19 -0.52 4.56
C LEU A 35 -4.68 -0.07 5.94
N MET A 36 -3.76 0.30 6.83
CA MET A 36 -4.11 0.84 8.15
C MET A 36 -4.83 2.19 8.04
N LYS A 37 -4.35 3.10 7.18
CA LYS A 37 -4.92 4.46 7.03
C LYS A 37 -6.24 4.47 6.25
N SER A 38 -6.32 3.80 5.11
CA SER A 38 -7.48 3.85 4.22
C SER A 38 -8.57 2.84 4.58
N LYS A 39 -8.18 1.65 5.08
CA LYS A 39 -9.14 0.59 5.44
C LYS A 39 -9.35 0.44 6.95
N GLY A 40 -8.62 1.18 7.79
CA GLY A 40 -8.72 1.07 9.25
C GLY A 40 -8.27 -0.29 9.79
N TRP A 41 -7.50 -1.06 9.02
CA TRP A 41 -7.06 -2.38 9.42
C TRP A 41 -6.05 -2.31 10.57
N ARG A 42 -6.07 -3.31 11.44
CA ARG A 42 -5.06 -3.43 12.50
C ARG A 42 -3.76 -3.97 11.92
N LEU A 43 -2.62 -3.58 12.53
CA LEU A 43 -1.29 -3.99 12.10
C LEU A 43 -1.15 -5.51 11.81
N PRO A 44 -1.65 -6.44 12.66
CA PRO A 44 -1.50 -7.88 12.40
C PRO A 44 -2.23 -8.32 11.13
N GLN A 45 -3.42 -7.76 10.89
CA GLN A 45 -4.25 -8.08 9.73
C GLN A 45 -3.62 -7.54 8.44
N SER A 46 -3.15 -6.29 8.45
CA SER A 46 -2.46 -5.69 7.30
C SER A 46 -1.15 -6.43 6.98
N TYR A 47 -0.41 -6.82 8.01
CA TYR A 47 0.85 -7.54 7.84
C TYR A 47 0.66 -8.96 7.26
N GLN A 48 -0.38 -9.67 7.70
CA GLN A 48 -0.72 -10.97 7.14
C GLN A 48 -1.17 -10.87 5.67
N TRP A 49 -1.78 -9.76 5.26
CA TRP A 49 -2.23 -9.56 3.89
C TRP A 49 -1.07 -9.31 2.90
N VAL A 50 0.00 -8.64 3.34
CA VAL A 50 1.18 -8.34 2.49
C VAL A 50 2.23 -9.46 2.46
N LYS A 51 2.07 -10.50 3.30
CA LYS A 51 2.95 -11.65 3.37
C LYS A 51 2.56 -12.71 2.34
#